data_AF-A0A9J6BMC8-F1
#
_entry.id   AF-A0A9J6BMC8-F1
#
_cell.length_a   1.000
_cell.length_b   1.000
_cell.length_c   1.000
_cell.angle_alpha   90.00
_cell.angle_beta   90.00
_cell.angle_gamma   90.00
#
_symmetry.space_group_name_H-M   'P 1'
#
loop_
_entity.id
_entity.type
_entity.pdbx_description
1 polymer ?
#
loop_
_entity_poly.entity_id
_entity_poly.type
_entity_poly.pdbx_seq_one_letter_code
_entity_poly.pdbx_strand_id
1 'polypeptide(L)'
;MENKTFNSIEEECHYWKELARLFRKEKLDCQKEFEDFTEESRQLEQELEATLIQNEKQIRDVNSMVESLREETALLRQRISTHEREAAGYEIKLNQLTQERDSLKVYIRELEQKNDDLERTNRVVSESVSGFETLLNQAYEKNAMLEMEIDDKEQLQVNLQRLMDEARDLKQELKIRNISIPSKENDSNITNLQTTPVKKKSIILDESINTLNDSKNNNNQSTDTSIGDLSSRNSNNEPTTKINLTDITDPSIQNNKSPLAQKNVQQPKSVLKSNNNPIAASTRVSALNIVADLLKKLDNLEAKLKLWKTQKSPSQKFIEASAIYNSREHSCSIENLE
;
A
#
# COMPACT_ATOMS: atom_id res chain seq x y z
N MET A 1 -38.65 -95.12 65.25
CA MET A 1 -38.70 -94.96 66.71
C MET A 1 -38.33 -96.30 67.32
N GLU A 2 -37.27 -96.37 68.10
CA GLU A 2 -36.94 -97.60 68.85
C GLU A 2 -37.90 -97.73 70.02
N ASN A 3 -38.42 -98.93 70.27
CA ASN A 3 -39.21 -99.20 71.48
C ASN A 3 -38.27 -99.27 72.69
N LYS A 4 -38.04 -98.12 73.35
CA LYS A 4 -37.33 -98.05 74.64
C LYS A 4 -38.21 -98.72 75.71
N THR A 5 -37.63 -99.67 76.46
CA THR A 5 -38.25 -100.29 77.63
C THR A 5 -37.60 -99.75 78.89
N PHE A 6 -38.39 -99.27 79.84
CA PHE A 6 -37.92 -98.64 81.09
C PHE A 6 -38.07 -99.59 82.28
N ASN A 7 -37.13 -99.57 83.21
CA ASN A 7 -37.16 -100.42 84.41
C ASN A 7 -37.91 -99.76 85.58
N SER A 8 -38.24 -98.46 85.45
CA SER A 8 -39.05 -97.70 86.40
C SER A 8 -39.76 -96.54 85.69
N ILE A 9 -40.92 -96.14 86.21
CA ILE A 9 -41.66 -94.94 85.77
C ILE A 9 -40.82 -93.67 85.95
N GLU A 10 -39.93 -93.64 86.95
CA GLU A 10 -38.97 -92.56 87.18
C GLU A 10 -37.97 -92.42 86.02
N GLU A 11 -37.52 -93.57 85.47
CA GLU A 11 -36.55 -93.65 84.37
C GLU A 11 -37.21 -93.24 83.03
N GLU A 12 -38.46 -93.64 82.81
CA GLU A 12 -39.28 -93.19 81.69
C GLU A 12 -39.51 -91.67 81.73
N CYS A 13 -39.92 -91.14 82.89
CA CYS A 13 -40.14 -89.71 83.09
C CYS A 13 -38.85 -88.90 82.85
N HIS A 14 -37.71 -89.38 83.37
CA HIS A 14 -36.41 -88.75 83.13
C HIS A 14 -36.01 -88.78 81.66
N TYR A 15 -36.18 -89.91 80.96
CA TYR A 15 -35.87 -90.04 79.55
C TYR A 15 -36.68 -89.07 78.67
N TRP A 16 -38.01 -89.03 78.83
CA TRP A 16 -38.85 -88.13 78.05
C TRP A 16 -38.58 -86.65 78.37
N LYS A 17 -38.24 -86.33 79.61
CA LYS A 17 -37.85 -84.97 80.03
C LYS A 17 -36.53 -84.52 79.40
N GLU A 18 -35.52 -85.38 79.37
CA GLU A 18 -34.25 -85.09 78.70
C GLU A 18 -34.39 -85.05 77.18
N LEU A 19 -35.19 -85.94 76.58
CA LEU A 19 -35.47 -85.89 75.14
C LEU A 19 -36.20 -84.60 74.74
N ALA A 20 -37.18 -84.16 75.54
CA ALA A 20 -37.84 -82.88 75.35
C ALA A 20 -36.88 -81.68 75.56
N ARG A 21 -35.90 -81.80 76.47
CA ARG A 21 -34.84 -80.80 76.67
C ARG A 21 -33.90 -80.73 75.47
N LEU A 22 -33.53 -81.88 74.88
CA LEU A 22 -32.70 -81.96 73.68
C LEU A 22 -33.41 -81.35 72.47
N PHE A 23 -34.64 -81.76 72.15
CA PHE A 23 -35.39 -81.15 71.04
C PHE A 23 -35.64 -79.64 71.24
N ARG A 24 -35.81 -79.18 72.49
CA ARG A 24 -35.90 -77.75 72.79
C ARG A 24 -34.59 -77.02 72.51
N LYS A 25 -33.45 -77.64 72.85
CA LYS A 25 -32.12 -77.10 72.56
C LYS A 25 -31.88 -77.06 71.06
N GLU A 26 -32.04 -78.18 70.35
CA GLU A 26 -31.89 -78.26 68.89
C GLU A 26 -32.77 -77.25 68.16
N LYS A 27 -34.05 -77.11 68.54
CA LYS A 27 -34.92 -76.07 67.99
C LYS A 27 -34.33 -74.66 68.18
N LEU A 28 -33.80 -74.37 69.37
CA LEU A 28 -33.31 -73.04 69.72
C LEU A 28 -31.96 -72.73 69.06
N ASP A 29 -31.10 -73.73 68.93
CA ASP A 29 -29.84 -73.67 68.16
C ASP A 29 -30.15 -73.44 66.67
N CYS A 30 -31.04 -74.25 66.05
CA CYS A 30 -31.46 -74.06 64.66
C CYS A 30 -32.17 -72.71 64.42
N GLN A 31 -32.96 -72.23 65.39
CA GLN A 31 -33.58 -70.90 65.30
C GLN A 31 -32.51 -69.80 65.28
N LYS A 32 -31.49 -69.91 66.15
CA LYS A 32 -30.37 -68.95 66.17
C LYS A 32 -29.57 -68.98 64.86
N GLU A 33 -29.26 -70.16 64.34
CA GLU A 33 -28.56 -70.32 63.05
C GLU A 33 -29.36 -69.69 61.89
N PHE A 34 -30.69 -69.81 61.89
CA PHE A 34 -31.55 -69.15 60.91
C PHE A 34 -31.59 -67.62 61.08
N GLU A 35 -31.63 -67.12 62.31
CA GLU A 35 -31.56 -65.68 62.60
C GLU A 35 -30.21 -65.08 62.15
N ASP A 36 -29.10 -65.77 62.47
CA ASP A 36 -27.74 -65.40 62.04
C ASP A 36 -27.63 -65.38 60.49
N PHE A 37 -28.11 -66.42 59.80
CA PHE A 37 -28.11 -66.49 58.32
C PHE A 37 -28.98 -65.39 57.67
N THR A 38 -30.13 -65.08 58.28
CA THR A 38 -31.02 -64.01 57.80
C THR A 38 -30.36 -62.64 57.93
N GLU A 39 -29.64 -62.41 59.04
CA GLU A 39 -28.88 -61.20 59.28
C GLU A 39 -27.68 -61.07 58.32
N GLU A 40 -26.91 -62.15 58.11
CA GLU A 40 -25.80 -62.19 57.14
C GLU A 40 -26.29 -61.91 55.71
N SER A 41 -27.41 -62.52 55.30
CA SER A 41 -28.02 -62.28 53.99
C SER A 41 -28.42 -60.81 53.81
N ARG A 42 -28.99 -60.19 54.85
CA ARG A 42 -29.37 -58.76 54.83
C ARG A 42 -28.13 -57.85 54.76
N GLN A 43 -27.05 -58.19 55.45
CA GLN A 43 -25.80 -57.42 55.40
C GLN A 43 -25.19 -57.48 54.00
N LEU A 44 -25.16 -58.67 53.38
CA LEU A 44 -24.70 -58.85 52.00
C LEU A 44 -25.55 -58.07 50.99
N GLU A 45 -26.89 -58.05 51.15
CA GLU A 45 -27.79 -57.23 50.33
C GLU A 45 -27.48 -55.73 50.47
N GLN A 46 -27.20 -55.24 51.68
CA GLN A 46 -26.82 -53.83 51.92
C GLN A 46 -25.46 -53.48 51.30
N GLU A 47 -24.47 -54.38 51.35
CA GLU A 47 -23.18 -54.18 50.68
C GLU A 47 -23.33 -54.14 49.15
N LEU A 48 -24.13 -55.05 48.59
CA LEU A 48 -24.44 -55.05 47.16
C LEU A 48 -25.18 -53.78 46.73
N GLU A 49 -26.19 -53.33 47.49
CA GLU A 49 -26.91 -52.09 47.21
C GLU A 49 -25.99 -50.87 47.31
N ALA A 50 -25.09 -50.81 48.31
CA ALA A 50 -24.11 -49.74 48.44
C ALA A 50 -23.15 -49.68 47.23
N THR A 51 -22.63 -50.82 46.77
CA THR A 51 -21.77 -50.86 45.57
C THR A 51 -22.53 -50.50 44.29
N LEU A 52 -23.80 -50.90 44.17
CA LEU A 52 -24.66 -50.53 43.05
C LEU A 52 -24.90 -49.01 43.01
N ILE A 53 -25.28 -48.40 44.15
CA ILE A 53 -25.47 -46.94 44.27
C ILE A 53 -24.16 -46.19 43.95
N GLN A 54 -23.01 -46.70 44.39
CA GLN A 54 -21.71 -46.11 44.06
C GLN A 54 -21.43 -46.16 42.55
N ASN A 55 -21.68 -47.30 41.90
CA ASN A 55 -21.51 -47.46 40.45
C ASN A 55 -22.49 -46.57 39.66
N GLU A 56 -23.76 -46.50 40.05
CA GLU A 56 -24.74 -45.59 39.45
C GLU A 56 -24.38 -44.11 39.63
N LYS A 57 -23.75 -43.75 40.75
CA LYS A 57 -23.20 -42.40 40.94
C LYS A 57 -22.03 -42.16 39.98
N GLN A 58 -21.06 -43.07 39.89
CA GLN A 58 -19.94 -42.95 38.96
C GLN A 58 -20.40 -42.84 37.50
N ILE A 59 -21.41 -43.62 37.09
CA ILE A 59 -22.02 -43.54 35.75
C ILE A 59 -22.64 -42.16 35.51
N ARG A 60 -23.37 -41.60 36.49
CA ARG A 60 -23.95 -40.24 36.38
C ARG A 60 -22.87 -39.16 36.29
N ASP A 61 -21.85 -39.24 37.14
CA ASP A 61 -20.74 -38.27 37.18
C ASP A 61 -19.94 -38.29 35.86
N VAL A 62 -19.64 -39.48 35.32
CA VAL A 62 -18.99 -39.65 34.01
C VAL A 62 -19.87 -39.14 32.86
N ASN A 63 -21.17 -39.46 32.85
CA ASN A 63 -22.09 -38.97 31.82
C ASN A 63 -22.21 -37.44 31.82
N SER A 64 -22.24 -36.81 33.01
CA SER A 64 -22.22 -35.36 33.17
C SER A 64 -20.95 -34.74 32.59
N MET A 65 -19.77 -35.33 32.89
CA MET A 65 -18.50 -34.89 32.34
C MET A 65 -18.43 -35.05 30.81
N VAL A 66 -18.95 -36.16 30.27
CA VAL A 66 -19.01 -36.42 28.83
C VAL A 66 -19.88 -35.38 28.13
N GLU A 67 -21.02 -34.98 28.71
CA GLU A 67 -21.89 -33.97 28.09
C GLU A 67 -21.24 -32.57 28.12
N SER A 68 -20.63 -32.18 29.24
CA SER A 68 -19.85 -30.93 29.34
C SER A 68 -18.72 -30.86 28.30
N LEU A 69 -17.97 -31.96 28.11
CA LEU A 69 -16.93 -32.04 27.07
C LEU A 69 -17.48 -32.01 25.64
N ARG A 70 -18.70 -32.52 25.40
CA ARG A 70 -19.38 -32.41 24.10
C ARG A 70 -19.78 -30.97 23.82
N GLU A 71 -20.34 -30.26 24.80
CA GLU A 71 -20.68 -28.84 24.69
C GLU A 71 -19.42 -27.99 24.40
N GLU A 72 -18.34 -28.17 25.16
CA GLU A 72 -17.07 -27.50 24.91
C GLU A 72 -16.53 -27.79 23.50
N THR A 73 -16.56 -29.06 23.08
CA THR A 73 -16.15 -29.48 21.73
C THR A 73 -17.00 -28.80 20.64
N ALA A 74 -18.31 -28.68 20.84
CA ALA A 74 -19.21 -28.01 19.90
C ALA A 74 -18.91 -26.50 19.81
N LEU A 75 -18.71 -25.84 20.95
CA LEU A 75 -18.34 -24.42 21.02
C LEU A 75 -16.99 -24.13 20.36
N LEU A 76 -15.98 -24.97 20.60
CA LEU A 76 -14.66 -24.86 19.97
C LEU A 76 -14.75 -25.04 18.44
N ARG A 77 -15.52 -26.02 17.96
CA ARG A 77 -15.77 -26.22 16.52
C ARG A 77 -16.48 -25.03 15.88
N GLN A 78 -17.50 -24.48 16.54
CA GLN A 78 -18.19 -23.28 16.07
C GLN A 78 -17.22 -22.09 15.97
N ARG A 79 -16.37 -21.90 16.97
CA ARG A 79 -15.38 -20.81 17.01
C ARG A 79 -14.30 -20.95 15.94
N ILE A 80 -13.83 -22.17 15.68
CA ILE A 80 -12.92 -22.45 14.56
C ILE A 80 -13.61 -22.08 13.24
N SER A 81 -14.84 -22.54 13.01
CA SER A 81 -15.59 -22.21 11.79
C SER A 81 -15.84 -20.71 11.58
N THR A 82 -16.03 -19.93 12.64
CA THR A 82 -16.09 -18.46 12.52
C THR A 82 -14.76 -17.86 12.13
N HIS A 83 -13.65 -18.28 12.73
CA HIS A 83 -12.32 -17.77 12.40
C HIS A 83 -11.84 -18.20 11.00
N GLU A 84 -12.20 -19.41 10.54
CA GLU A 84 -11.97 -19.86 9.16
C GLU A 84 -12.71 -18.97 8.14
N ARG A 85 -13.96 -18.59 8.43
CA ARG A 85 -14.74 -17.67 7.58
C ARG A 85 -14.14 -16.26 7.56
N GLU A 86 -13.69 -15.76 8.71
CA GLU A 86 -12.99 -14.48 8.82
C GLU A 86 -11.68 -14.50 8.02
N ALA A 87 -10.87 -15.56 8.17
CA ALA A 87 -9.62 -15.74 7.44
C ALA A 87 -9.83 -15.76 5.92
N ALA A 88 -10.80 -16.54 5.43
CA ALA A 88 -11.17 -16.55 4.01
C ALA A 88 -11.63 -15.18 3.50
N GLY A 89 -12.36 -14.41 4.33
CA GLY A 89 -12.75 -13.03 4.03
C GLY A 89 -11.54 -12.08 3.89
N TYR A 90 -10.56 -12.20 4.79
CA TYR A 90 -9.31 -11.44 4.70
C TYR A 90 -8.46 -11.83 3.49
N GLU A 91 -8.40 -13.12 3.14
CA GLU A 91 -7.68 -13.62 1.96
C GLU A 91 -8.28 -13.06 0.66
N ILE A 92 -9.61 -13.05 0.53
CA ILE A 92 -10.31 -12.42 -0.61
C ILE A 92 -9.96 -10.92 -0.71
N LYS A 93 -10.00 -10.18 0.40
CA LYS A 93 -9.66 -8.75 0.42
C LYS A 93 -8.19 -8.49 0.09
N LEU A 94 -7.27 -9.35 0.54
CA LEU A 94 -5.84 -9.26 0.21
C LEU A 94 -5.57 -9.48 -1.28
N ASN A 95 -6.27 -10.44 -1.89
CA ASN A 95 -6.19 -10.70 -3.33
C ASN A 95 -6.75 -9.53 -4.16
N GLN A 96 -7.88 -8.94 -3.75
CA GLN A 96 -8.45 -7.74 -4.37
C GLN A 96 -7.47 -6.55 -4.33
N LEU A 97 -6.95 -6.21 -3.13
CA LEU A 97 -5.98 -5.12 -2.97
C LEU A 97 -4.67 -5.39 -3.75
N THR A 98 -4.27 -6.65 -3.89
CA THR A 98 -3.12 -7.03 -4.70
C THR A 98 -3.37 -6.79 -6.19
N GLN A 99 -4.54 -7.17 -6.70
CA GLN A 99 -4.95 -6.94 -8.09
C GLN A 99 -5.06 -5.44 -8.41
N GLU A 100 -5.66 -4.64 -7.53
CA GLU A 100 -5.74 -3.18 -7.67
C GLU A 100 -4.35 -2.53 -7.65
N ARG A 101 -3.49 -2.94 -6.72
CA ARG A 101 -2.10 -2.47 -6.64
C ARG A 101 -1.30 -2.79 -7.91
N ASP A 102 -1.52 -3.95 -8.53
CA ASP A 102 -0.83 -4.32 -9.75
C ASP A 102 -1.41 -3.64 -11.00
N SER A 103 -2.73 -3.38 -11.05
CA SER A 103 -3.31 -2.55 -12.12
C SER A 103 -2.83 -1.09 -12.05
N LEU A 104 -2.75 -0.52 -10.85
CA LEU A 104 -2.19 0.83 -10.63
C LEU A 104 -0.70 0.89 -11.01
N LYS A 105 0.10 -0.15 -10.74
CA LYS A 105 1.49 -0.23 -11.21
C LYS A 105 1.62 -0.26 -12.74
N VAL A 106 0.67 -0.85 -13.46
CA VAL A 106 0.65 -0.78 -14.94
C VAL A 106 0.28 0.63 -15.37
N TYR A 107 -0.78 1.20 -14.80
CA TYR A 107 -1.25 2.55 -15.12
C TYR A 107 -0.19 3.65 -14.86
N ILE A 108 0.61 3.53 -13.79
CA ILE A 108 1.73 4.45 -13.53
C ILE A 108 2.74 4.43 -14.69
N ARG A 109 3.15 3.25 -15.16
CA ARG A 109 4.08 3.12 -16.30
C ARG A 109 3.51 3.69 -17.60
N GLU A 110 2.20 3.54 -17.82
CA GLU A 110 1.52 4.17 -18.96
C GLU A 110 1.51 5.70 -18.87
N LEU A 111 1.39 6.27 -17.66
CA LEU A 111 1.48 7.72 -17.45
C LEU A 111 2.91 8.23 -17.61
N GLU A 112 3.90 7.50 -17.11
CA GLU A 112 5.33 7.78 -17.31
C GLU A 112 5.66 7.81 -18.81
N GLN A 113 5.28 6.78 -19.56
CA GLN A 113 5.46 6.74 -21.02
C GLN A 113 4.77 7.92 -21.74
N LYS A 114 3.51 8.24 -21.39
CA LYS A 114 2.78 9.38 -21.97
C LYS A 114 3.46 10.71 -21.64
N ASN A 115 4.08 10.84 -20.46
CA ASN A 115 4.84 12.04 -20.09
C ASN A 115 6.11 12.16 -20.94
N ASP A 116 6.86 11.07 -21.12
CA ASP A 116 8.06 11.05 -21.98
C ASP A 116 7.74 11.43 -23.44
N ASP A 117 6.63 10.92 -23.99
CA ASP A 117 6.13 11.26 -25.33
C ASP A 117 5.74 12.75 -25.44
N LEU A 118 5.11 13.30 -24.40
CA LEU A 118 4.76 14.73 -24.33
C LEU A 118 6.01 15.61 -24.22
N GLU A 119 6.98 15.25 -23.37
CA GLU A 119 8.25 15.97 -23.26
C GLU A 119 9.04 15.94 -24.56
N ARG A 120 9.09 14.79 -25.24
CA ARG A 120 9.71 14.66 -26.57
C ARG A 120 9.04 15.59 -27.59
N THR A 121 7.71 15.59 -27.63
CA THR A 121 6.94 16.46 -28.53
C THR A 121 7.19 17.92 -28.22
N ASN A 122 7.22 18.30 -26.94
CA ASN A 122 7.52 19.66 -26.50
C ASN A 122 8.93 20.12 -26.90
N ARG A 123 9.94 19.24 -26.83
CA ARG A 123 11.31 19.56 -27.31
C ARG A 123 11.33 19.85 -28.82
N VAL A 124 10.68 19.01 -29.63
CA VAL A 124 10.58 19.22 -31.10
C VAL A 124 9.84 20.51 -31.45
N VAL A 125 8.74 20.83 -30.74
CA VAL A 125 8.01 22.09 -30.92
C VAL A 125 8.87 23.28 -30.49
N SER A 126 9.59 23.19 -29.38
CA SER A 126 10.49 24.25 -28.88
C SER A 126 11.63 24.54 -29.88
N GLU A 127 12.23 23.50 -30.44
CA GLU A 127 13.24 23.62 -31.50
C GLU A 127 12.66 24.25 -32.78
N SER A 128 11.45 23.85 -33.18
CA SER A 128 10.75 24.44 -34.32
C SER A 128 10.47 25.94 -34.13
N VAL A 129 10.06 26.34 -32.92
CA VAL A 129 9.87 27.75 -32.55
C VAL A 129 11.20 28.52 -32.63
N SER A 130 12.27 27.98 -32.06
CA SER A 130 13.60 28.62 -32.13
C SER A 130 14.13 28.74 -33.58
N GLY A 131 13.81 27.78 -34.44
CA GLY A 131 14.05 27.87 -35.88
C GLY A 131 13.29 29.03 -36.54
N PHE A 132 12.01 29.21 -36.22
CA PHE A 132 11.22 30.36 -36.70
C PHE A 132 11.72 31.69 -36.15
N GLU A 133 12.14 31.76 -34.88
CA GLU A 133 12.76 32.97 -34.30
C GLU A 133 14.06 33.34 -35.04
N THR A 134 14.88 32.35 -35.39
CA THR A 134 16.13 32.56 -36.16
C THR A 134 15.83 33.07 -37.57
N LEU A 135 14.85 32.49 -38.26
CA LEU A 135 14.41 32.94 -39.59
C LEU A 135 13.82 34.37 -39.54
N LEU A 136 13.08 34.71 -38.48
CA LEU A 136 12.53 36.05 -38.28
C LEU A 136 13.65 37.08 -38.03
N ASN A 137 14.67 36.73 -37.25
CA ASN A 137 15.83 37.60 -37.02
C ASN A 137 16.61 37.86 -38.32
N GLN A 138 16.84 36.83 -39.15
CA GLN A 138 17.45 37.00 -40.48
C GLN A 138 16.62 37.90 -41.40
N ALA A 139 15.29 37.83 -41.33
CA ALA A 139 14.41 38.72 -42.08
C ALA A 139 14.51 40.17 -41.57
N TYR A 140 14.62 40.39 -40.25
CA TYR A 140 14.88 41.72 -39.68
C TYR A 140 16.24 42.29 -40.08
N GLU A 141 17.31 41.50 -39.99
CA GLU A 141 18.66 41.91 -40.42
C GLU A 141 18.67 42.33 -41.90
N LYS A 142 18.06 41.51 -42.77
CA LYS A 142 17.92 41.83 -44.19
C LYS A 142 17.08 43.09 -44.43
N ASN A 143 16.00 43.30 -43.67
CA ASN A 143 15.18 44.50 -43.81
C ASN A 143 15.96 45.76 -43.38
N ALA A 144 16.74 45.70 -42.29
CA ALA A 144 17.59 46.80 -41.87
C ALA A 144 18.70 47.14 -42.89
N MET A 145 19.26 46.14 -43.58
CA MET A 145 20.19 46.39 -44.70
C MET A 145 19.50 47.11 -45.86
N LEU A 146 18.28 46.69 -46.23
CA LEU A 146 17.51 47.32 -47.30
C LEU A 146 17.05 48.74 -46.94
N GLU A 147 16.74 49.02 -45.67
CA GLU A 147 16.47 50.37 -45.16
C GLU A 147 17.70 51.28 -45.33
N MET A 148 18.90 50.79 -44.98
CA MET A 148 20.16 51.52 -45.21
C MET A 148 20.45 51.76 -46.70
N GLU A 149 20.20 50.78 -47.59
CA GLU A 149 20.32 50.96 -49.04
C GLU A 149 19.35 52.02 -49.60
N ILE A 150 18.18 52.19 -48.97
CA ILE A 150 17.22 53.25 -49.31
C ILE A 150 17.75 54.61 -48.83
N ASP A 151 18.24 54.71 -47.59
CA ASP A 151 18.82 55.94 -47.04
C ASP A 151 20.00 56.46 -47.89
N ASP A 152 20.94 55.57 -48.28
CA ASP A 152 22.08 55.90 -49.16
C ASP A 152 21.60 56.47 -50.51
N LYS A 153 20.53 55.88 -51.06
CA LYS A 153 19.92 56.33 -52.32
C LYS A 153 19.25 57.69 -52.17
N GLU A 154 18.56 57.96 -51.07
CA GLU A 154 17.99 59.28 -50.77
C GLU A 154 19.10 60.33 -50.59
N GLN A 155 20.19 60.01 -49.88
CA GLN A 155 21.33 60.90 -49.73
C GLN A 155 21.98 61.22 -51.09
N LEU A 156 22.13 60.22 -51.97
CA LEU A 156 22.66 60.44 -53.31
C LEU A 156 21.72 61.30 -54.18
N GLN A 157 20.40 61.18 -54.03
CA GLN A 157 19.44 62.07 -54.69
C GLN A 157 19.56 63.52 -54.20
N VAL A 158 19.73 63.75 -52.89
CA VAL A 158 19.98 65.09 -52.35
C VAL A 158 21.29 65.69 -52.89
N ASN A 159 22.35 64.89 -52.96
CA ASN A 159 23.64 65.33 -53.52
C ASN A 159 23.54 65.63 -55.03
N LEU A 160 22.82 64.80 -55.80
CA LEU A 160 22.54 65.06 -57.21
C LEU A 160 21.72 66.34 -57.40
N GLN A 161 20.73 66.59 -56.54
CA GLN A 161 19.93 67.81 -56.59
C GLN A 161 20.79 69.06 -56.34
N ARG A 162 21.66 69.03 -55.31
CA ARG A 162 22.63 70.11 -55.04
C ARG A 162 23.57 70.36 -56.22
N LEU A 163 24.17 69.31 -56.79
CA LEU A 163 25.04 69.43 -57.97
C LEU A 163 24.30 69.94 -59.21
N MET A 164 23.02 69.59 -59.38
CA MET A 164 22.18 70.16 -60.45
C MET A 164 21.92 71.65 -60.23
N ASP A 165 21.72 72.09 -58.98
CA ASP A 165 21.53 73.50 -58.65
C ASP A 165 22.83 74.30 -58.79
N GLU A 166 23.97 73.79 -58.32
CA GLU A 166 25.31 74.35 -58.60
C GLU A 166 25.58 74.45 -60.12
N ALA A 167 25.23 73.42 -60.89
CA ALA A 167 25.38 73.44 -62.35
C ALA A 167 24.41 74.44 -63.03
N ARG A 168 23.23 74.70 -62.46
CA ARG A 168 22.31 75.75 -62.90
C ARG A 168 22.87 77.14 -62.58
N ASP A 169 23.46 77.31 -61.40
CA ASP A 169 24.02 78.59 -60.94
C ASP A 169 25.28 78.94 -61.73
N LEU A 170 26.24 78.02 -61.88
CA LEU A 170 27.42 78.20 -62.74
C LEU A 170 27.05 78.50 -64.20
N LYS A 171 25.97 77.88 -64.72
CA LYS A 171 25.44 78.19 -66.06
C LYS A 171 24.84 79.60 -66.14
N GLN A 172 24.24 80.10 -65.07
CA GLN A 172 23.78 81.49 -64.97
C GLN A 172 24.97 82.46 -64.88
N GLU A 173 25.98 82.16 -64.07
CA GLU A 173 27.23 82.94 -63.98
C GLU A 173 27.93 83.05 -65.34
N LEU A 174 28.11 81.94 -66.06
CA LEU A 174 28.68 81.93 -67.41
C LEU A 174 27.83 82.75 -68.40
N LYS A 175 26.50 82.70 -68.29
CA LYS A 175 25.60 83.51 -69.12
C LYS A 175 25.78 85.01 -68.84
N ILE A 176 25.92 85.41 -67.57
CA ILE A 176 26.21 86.79 -67.16
C ILE A 176 27.61 87.21 -67.64
N ARG A 177 28.61 86.33 -67.54
CA ARG A 177 29.98 86.59 -67.99
C ARG A 177 30.07 86.80 -69.51
N ASN A 178 29.32 86.03 -70.29
CA ASN A 178 29.19 86.19 -71.74
C ASN A 178 28.40 87.45 -72.16
N ILE A 179 27.50 87.96 -71.31
CA ILE A 179 26.84 89.26 -71.52
C ILE A 179 27.79 90.43 -71.21
N SER A 180 28.86 90.18 -70.46
CA SER A 180 29.81 91.20 -69.96
C SER A 180 31.02 91.46 -70.89
N ILE A 181 31.04 90.88 -72.10
CA ILE A 181 32.17 91.00 -73.04
C ILE A 181 31.65 91.29 -74.46
N PRO A 182 31.82 92.51 -75.00
CA PRO A 182 31.55 92.78 -76.42
C PRO A 182 32.76 92.42 -77.30
N SER A 183 32.62 91.29 -78.00
CA SER A 183 33.16 91.00 -79.34
C SER A 183 34.67 91.06 -79.63
N LYS A 184 35.23 89.93 -80.11
CA LYS A 184 35.82 89.86 -81.46
C LYS A 184 35.94 88.42 -81.97
N GLU A 185 35.79 88.29 -83.29
CA GLU A 185 35.70 87.04 -84.05
C GLU A 185 37.09 86.42 -84.29
N ASN A 186 37.13 85.12 -84.64
CA ASN A 186 37.79 84.67 -85.87
C ASN A 186 37.46 83.19 -86.19
N ASP A 187 37.41 82.90 -87.49
CA ASP A 187 37.14 81.58 -88.07
C ASP A 187 38.17 80.51 -87.72
N SER A 188 37.77 79.24 -87.73
CA SER A 188 38.23 78.29 -88.77
C SER A 188 37.59 76.90 -88.62
N ASN A 189 37.65 76.13 -89.69
CA ASN A 189 36.70 75.07 -90.02
C ASN A 189 37.38 73.67 -90.08
N ILE A 190 36.67 72.65 -89.58
CA ILE A 190 36.74 71.21 -89.97
C ILE A 190 37.99 70.37 -89.56
N THR A 191 37.69 69.14 -89.11
CA THR A 191 38.35 67.83 -89.42
C THR A 191 38.89 66.99 -88.24
N ASN A 192 37.98 66.25 -87.60
CA ASN A 192 37.96 64.78 -87.48
C ASN A 192 39.30 63.99 -87.41
N LEU A 193 39.48 63.17 -86.36
CA LEU A 193 40.30 61.94 -86.44
C LEU A 193 39.79 60.82 -85.51
N GLN A 194 40.06 59.57 -85.89
CA GLN A 194 39.35 58.36 -85.48
C GLN A 194 40.11 57.41 -84.51
N THR A 195 39.33 56.73 -83.65
CA THR A 195 39.39 55.28 -83.30
C THR A 195 40.59 54.61 -82.57
N THR A 196 40.30 54.14 -81.33
CA THR A 196 40.56 52.75 -80.80
C THR A 196 42.01 52.23 -80.63
N PRO A 197 42.29 50.98 -80.14
CA PRO A 197 41.58 50.04 -79.24
C PRO A 197 42.46 49.48 -78.07
N VAL A 198 41.95 48.49 -77.28
CA VAL A 198 42.61 47.26 -76.70
C VAL A 198 41.94 46.88 -75.34
N LYS A 199 41.15 45.79 -75.22
CA LYS A 199 41.50 44.37 -74.90
C LYS A 199 42.32 44.24 -73.58
N LYS A 200 42.05 43.41 -72.56
CA LYS A 200 41.15 42.26 -72.19
C LYS A 200 40.94 42.36 -70.63
N LYS A 201 40.32 41.45 -69.84
CA LYS A 201 39.79 40.06 -69.97
C LYS A 201 38.70 39.79 -68.89
N SER A 202 37.87 38.76 -69.12
CA SER A 202 37.21 37.77 -68.20
C SER A 202 37.28 37.91 -66.66
N ILE A 203 36.30 37.44 -65.87
CA ILE A 203 35.47 36.22 -66.04
C ILE A 203 34.00 36.46 -65.64
N ILE A 204 33.08 35.89 -66.43
CA ILE A 204 31.70 35.53 -66.05
C ILE A 204 31.62 34.00 -66.14
N LEU A 205 30.93 33.34 -65.21
CA LEU A 205 30.17 32.13 -65.48
C LEU A 205 28.89 32.15 -64.63
N ASP A 206 27.76 32.12 -65.31
CA ASP A 206 26.40 31.97 -64.78
C ASP A 206 25.93 30.50 -64.92
N GLU A 207 24.72 30.21 -64.40
CA GLU A 207 23.84 29.10 -64.81
C GLU A 207 24.22 27.63 -64.42
N SER A 208 23.29 26.72 -64.09
CA SER A 208 21.84 26.82 -63.76
C SER A 208 21.24 25.49 -63.26
N ILE A 209 20.01 25.56 -62.72
CA ILE A 209 18.93 24.51 -62.71
C ILE A 209 18.93 23.33 -61.70
N ASN A 210 17.72 23.16 -61.14
CA ASN A 210 17.15 22.11 -60.27
C ASN A 210 17.32 20.63 -60.73
N THR A 211 17.32 19.65 -59.80
CA THR A 211 16.16 18.76 -59.50
C THR A 211 16.48 17.55 -58.57
N LEU A 212 15.44 17.18 -57.80
CA LEU A 212 15.04 15.94 -57.08
C LEU A 212 15.90 14.64 -57.02
N ASN A 213 15.64 13.92 -55.90
CA ASN A 213 15.56 12.46 -55.66
C ASN A 213 16.72 11.67 -55.00
N ASP A 214 16.39 11.13 -53.81
CA ASP A 214 16.57 9.76 -53.32
C ASP A 214 17.73 8.88 -53.83
N SER A 215 18.64 8.48 -52.92
CA SER A 215 18.67 7.08 -52.45
C SER A 215 19.69 6.79 -51.33
N LYS A 216 19.33 5.76 -50.54
CA LYS A 216 20.18 5.02 -49.59
C LYS A 216 21.47 4.52 -50.24
N ASN A 217 22.63 4.52 -49.54
CA ASN A 217 23.15 3.31 -48.85
C ASN A 217 24.53 3.51 -48.17
N ASN A 218 24.59 3.18 -46.88
CA ASN A 218 25.60 2.35 -46.16
C ASN A 218 27.14 2.54 -46.22
N ASN A 219 27.71 2.43 -44.99
CA ASN A 219 29.01 1.85 -44.61
C ASN A 219 30.28 2.68 -44.85
N ASN A 220 31.31 2.68 -43.99
CA ASN A 220 31.49 2.14 -42.62
C ASN A 220 32.73 2.79 -41.99
N GLN A 221 32.72 3.08 -40.68
CA GLN A 221 33.93 2.87 -39.87
C GLN A 221 33.60 2.70 -38.38
N SER A 222 33.75 1.47 -37.90
CA SER A 222 33.67 1.08 -36.49
C SER A 222 35.07 1.08 -35.88
N THR A 223 35.17 1.37 -34.58
CA THR A 223 36.15 0.72 -33.70
C THR A 223 35.46 0.33 -32.40
N ASP A 224 35.19 -0.97 -32.26
CA ASP A 224 34.78 -1.59 -30.99
C ASP A 224 35.87 -1.48 -29.93
N THR A 225 35.47 -1.55 -28.65
CA THR A 225 35.90 -2.66 -27.77
C THR A 225 34.90 -2.82 -26.63
N SER A 226 34.16 -3.92 -26.65
CA SER A 226 33.31 -4.38 -25.54
C SER A 226 34.09 -5.22 -24.52
N ILE A 227 33.36 -5.65 -23.47
CA ILE A 227 33.53 -6.84 -22.59
C ILE A 227 33.68 -6.43 -21.10
N GLY A 228 32.85 -6.94 -20.18
CA GLY A 228 31.79 -7.92 -20.41
C GLY A 228 30.94 -8.33 -19.20
N ASP A 229 30.25 -9.44 -19.42
CA ASP A 229 29.28 -10.16 -18.60
C ASP A 229 29.82 -10.64 -17.24
N LEU A 230 28.92 -10.88 -16.26
CA LEU A 230 29.04 -11.94 -15.24
C LEU A 230 27.82 -12.04 -14.31
N SER A 231 27.27 -13.25 -14.19
CA SER A 231 26.16 -13.61 -13.30
C SER A 231 26.57 -14.31 -11.98
N SER A 232 25.83 -14.04 -10.90
CA SER A 232 25.64 -14.87 -9.68
C SER A 232 26.80 -15.17 -8.70
N ARG A 233 26.68 -14.71 -7.43
CA ARG A 233 26.35 -15.60 -6.27
C ARG A 233 26.19 -14.90 -4.89
N ASN A 234 25.37 -15.56 -4.05
CA ASN A 234 25.13 -15.45 -2.59
C ASN A 234 26.29 -14.97 -1.68
N SER A 235 25.96 -14.14 -0.66
CA SER A 235 25.72 -14.59 0.74
C SER A 235 25.68 -13.45 1.79
N ASN A 236 24.69 -13.52 2.68
CA ASN A 236 24.62 -13.08 4.10
C ASN A 236 25.48 -11.89 4.61
N ASN A 237 24.80 -10.89 5.20
CA ASN A 237 24.84 -10.67 6.67
C ASN A 237 23.73 -9.73 7.17
N GLU A 238 23.34 -9.94 8.43
CA GLU A 238 22.30 -9.23 9.20
C GLU A 238 22.78 -7.86 9.71
N PRO A 239 21.88 -6.91 10.12
CA PRO A 239 21.26 -7.04 11.46
C PRO A 239 19.79 -6.54 11.60
N THR A 240 18.99 -7.35 12.31
CA THR A 240 17.94 -6.99 13.29
C THR A 240 17.35 -5.56 13.34
N THR A 241 16.02 -5.42 13.08
CA THR A 241 15.04 -4.95 14.11
C THR A 241 13.55 -5.10 13.75
N LYS A 242 12.88 -6.00 14.47
CA LYS A 242 11.59 -5.82 15.20
C LYS A 242 10.40 -5.01 14.61
N ILE A 243 9.29 -5.75 14.46
CA ILE A 243 7.92 -5.46 14.99
C ILE A 243 6.96 -4.54 14.19
N ASN A 244 6.02 -5.23 13.53
CA ASN A 244 4.55 -5.08 13.51
C ASN A 244 3.79 -3.81 13.05
N LEU A 245 2.70 -4.17 12.34
CA LEU A 245 1.29 -3.81 12.54
C LEU A 245 0.61 -2.91 11.51
N THR A 246 -0.52 -3.45 11.07
CA THR A 246 -1.58 -2.88 10.24
C THR A 246 -2.29 -1.71 10.95
N ASP A 247 -2.86 -0.80 10.17
CA ASP A 247 -4.32 -0.75 9.99
C ASP A 247 -4.73 0.33 8.97
N ILE A 248 -5.60 -0.05 8.03
CA ILE A 248 -6.38 0.87 7.19
C ILE A 248 -7.84 0.69 7.57
N THR A 249 -8.53 1.80 7.85
CA THR A 249 -10.00 1.81 7.93
C THR A 249 -10.59 2.86 6.99
N ASP A 250 -11.26 2.35 5.95
CA ASP A 250 -12.23 3.09 5.12
C ASP A 250 -13.42 3.61 5.94
N PRO A 251 -14.18 4.56 5.37
CA PRO A 251 -15.63 4.40 5.34
C PRO A 251 -16.24 4.58 3.94
N SER A 252 -17.21 3.73 3.58
CA SER A 252 -17.86 3.72 2.27
C SER A 252 -18.91 4.83 2.07
N ILE A 253 -18.79 5.53 0.95
CA ILE A 253 -19.81 5.93 -0.04
C ILE A 253 -21.26 6.15 0.46
N GLN A 254 -21.79 7.35 0.20
CA GLN A 254 -23.22 7.57 -0.10
C GLN A 254 -23.45 8.47 -1.33
N ASN A 255 -24.06 7.87 -2.35
CA ASN A 255 -25.07 8.39 -3.29
C ASN A 255 -24.94 9.78 -3.98
N ASN A 256 -24.97 9.72 -5.32
CA ASN A 256 -25.14 10.85 -6.24
C ASN A 256 -26.54 11.50 -6.16
N LYS A 257 -26.59 12.84 -6.22
CA LYS A 257 -27.56 13.62 -7.04
C LYS A 257 -26.93 14.93 -7.49
N SER A 258 -26.90 15.20 -8.80
CA SER A 258 -26.63 16.55 -9.35
C SER A 258 -27.84 17.48 -9.12
N PRO A 259 -27.68 18.81 -9.24
CA PRO A 259 -27.94 19.39 -10.56
C PRO A 259 -26.99 20.51 -11.02
N LEU A 260 -27.14 20.81 -12.30
CA LEU A 260 -26.47 21.81 -13.13
C LEU A 260 -26.66 23.26 -12.65
N ALA A 261 -25.60 24.07 -12.62
CA ALA A 261 -25.69 25.53 -12.66
C ALA A 261 -24.41 26.16 -13.24
N GLN A 262 -24.56 27.07 -14.21
CA GLN A 262 -23.47 27.80 -14.85
C GLN A 262 -23.01 28.99 -13.99
N LYS A 263 -21.70 29.30 -13.99
CA LYS A 263 -21.23 30.71 -14.05
C LYS A 263 -19.79 30.83 -14.56
N ASN A 264 -19.43 32.05 -14.90
CA ASN A 264 -18.44 32.41 -15.91
C ASN A 264 -17.29 33.27 -15.33
N VAL A 265 -16.16 33.29 -16.03
CA VAL A 265 -15.01 34.21 -15.93
C VAL A 265 -14.18 34.22 -14.62
N GLN A 266 -12.85 34.07 -14.76
CA GLN A 266 -11.84 35.11 -14.46
C GLN A 266 -10.50 34.53 -13.96
N GLN A 267 -9.43 34.69 -14.74
CA GLN A 267 -8.05 34.62 -14.22
C GLN A 267 -7.73 35.89 -13.42
N PRO A 268 -6.92 35.78 -12.36
CA PRO A 268 -5.74 36.64 -12.31
C PRO A 268 -4.45 35.95 -11.81
N LYS A 269 -3.33 36.63 -12.02
CA LYS A 269 -1.95 36.19 -11.71
C LYS A 269 -1.58 36.39 -10.24
N SER A 270 -0.62 35.57 -9.79
CA SER A 270 0.43 35.84 -8.78
C SER A 270 0.04 36.27 -7.34
N VAL A 271 0.61 35.58 -6.34
CA VAL A 271 1.63 36.09 -5.39
C VAL A 271 1.79 35.10 -4.22
N LEU A 272 3.04 34.74 -3.88
CA LEU A 272 3.40 34.04 -2.64
C LEU A 272 3.22 34.96 -1.43
N LYS A 273 2.33 34.62 -0.48
CA LYS A 273 2.33 35.20 0.88
C LYS A 273 2.02 34.16 1.95
N SER A 274 2.78 34.31 3.05
CA SER A 274 2.76 33.57 4.33
C SER A 274 1.46 32.86 4.71
N ASN A 275 1.64 31.62 5.19
CA ASN A 275 0.66 30.84 5.95
C ASN A 275 -0.05 31.69 7.01
N ASN A 276 -1.38 31.78 6.92
CA ASN A 276 -2.32 32.03 8.04
C ASN A 276 -3.79 31.87 7.57
N ASN A 277 -4.07 30.89 6.70
CA ASN A 277 -5.45 30.56 6.34
C ASN A 277 -6.11 29.82 7.53
N PRO A 278 -7.26 30.30 8.04
CA PRO A 278 -7.98 29.58 9.09
C PRO A 278 -8.46 28.24 8.54
N ILE A 279 -7.98 27.14 9.14
CA ILE A 279 -8.33 25.76 8.79
C ILE A 279 -9.85 25.65 8.60
N ALA A 280 -10.31 25.10 7.47
CA ALA A 280 -11.73 25.02 7.16
C ALA A 280 -12.52 24.34 8.29
N ALA A 281 -13.72 24.83 8.58
CA ALA A 281 -14.51 24.34 9.71
C ALA A 281 -14.74 22.82 9.67
N SER A 282 -14.97 22.26 8.47
CA SER A 282 -15.05 20.82 8.22
C SER A 282 -13.78 20.07 8.65
N THR A 283 -12.60 20.59 8.29
CA THR A 283 -11.30 19.99 8.65
C THR A 283 -11.06 20.05 10.15
N ARG A 284 -11.47 21.13 10.83
CA ARG A 284 -11.41 21.20 12.31
C ARG A 284 -12.31 20.17 12.98
N VAL A 285 -13.55 20.01 12.52
CA VAL A 285 -14.50 19.02 13.07
C VAL A 285 -14.00 17.59 12.81
N SER A 286 -13.48 17.31 11.61
CA SER A 286 -12.88 16.00 11.29
C SER A 286 -11.69 15.68 12.20
N ALA A 287 -10.78 16.65 12.43
CA ALA A 287 -9.65 16.47 13.32
C ALA A 287 -10.08 16.22 14.78
N LEU A 288 -11.10 16.94 15.27
CA LEU A 288 -11.64 16.74 16.62
C LEU A 288 -12.28 15.36 16.79
N ASN A 289 -13.00 14.85 15.79
CA ASN A 289 -13.55 13.49 15.82
C ASN A 289 -12.44 12.42 15.88
N ILE A 290 -11.39 12.56 15.07
CA ILE A 290 -10.23 11.66 15.10
C ILE A 290 -9.56 11.67 16.47
N VAL A 291 -9.36 12.86 17.07
CA VAL A 291 -8.82 12.98 18.44
C VAL A 291 -9.74 12.32 19.48
N ALA A 292 -11.05 12.50 19.38
CA ALA A 292 -12.01 11.87 20.29
C ALA A 292 -12.00 10.33 20.19
N ASP A 293 -11.86 9.76 19.00
CA ASP A 293 -11.76 8.31 18.83
C ASP A 293 -10.39 7.74 19.24
N LEU A 294 -9.31 8.51 19.08
CA LEU A 294 -7.99 8.16 19.64
C LEU A 294 -8.01 8.14 21.17
N LEU A 295 -8.68 9.11 21.82
CA LEU A 295 -8.85 9.12 23.27
C LEU A 295 -9.65 7.90 23.76
N LYS A 296 -10.78 7.56 23.13
CA LYS A 296 -11.53 6.31 23.46
C LYS A 296 -10.69 5.04 23.26
N LYS A 297 -9.81 5.00 22.25
CA LYS A 297 -8.89 3.88 22.05
C LYS A 297 -7.83 3.82 23.16
N LEU A 298 -7.33 4.97 23.60
CA LEU A 298 -6.40 5.08 24.74
C LEU A 298 -7.05 4.60 26.03
N ASP A 299 -8.25 5.07 26.37
CA ASP A 299 -9.01 4.66 27.56
C ASP A 299 -9.24 3.13 27.58
N ASN A 300 -9.61 2.54 26.43
CA ASN A 300 -9.77 1.09 26.29
C ASN A 300 -8.45 0.32 26.42
N LEU A 301 -7.33 0.88 25.96
CA LEU A 301 -6.00 0.30 26.13
C LEU A 301 -5.53 0.39 27.59
N GLU A 302 -5.78 1.50 28.28
CA GLU A 302 -5.52 1.65 29.70
C GLU A 302 -6.36 0.71 30.55
N ALA A 303 -7.65 0.55 30.23
CA ALA A 303 -8.53 -0.45 30.86
C ALA A 303 -8.00 -1.88 30.66
N LYS A 304 -7.59 -2.24 29.43
CA LYS A 304 -6.95 -3.54 29.15
C LYS A 304 -5.62 -3.70 29.90
N LEU A 305 -4.77 -2.68 29.93
CA LEU A 305 -3.49 -2.70 30.66
C LEU A 305 -3.71 -2.86 32.17
N LYS A 306 -4.73 -2.21 32.73
CA LYS A 306 -5.13 -2.32 34.13
C LYS A 306 -5.64 -3.72 34.45
N LEU A 307 -6.45 -4.31 33.56
CA LEU A 307 -6.90 -5.70 33.66
C LEU A 307 -5.73 -6.71 33.54
N TRP A 308 -4.75 -6.46 32.68
CA TRP A 308 -3.54 -7.28 32.57
C TRP A 308 -2.64 -7.17 33.81
N LYS A 309 -2.59 -5.99 34.46
CA LYS A 309 -1.87 -5.80 35.72
C LYS A 309 -2.56 -6.46 36.93
N THR A 310 -3.89 -6.64 36.90
CA THR A 310 -4.65 -7.32 37.97
C THR A 310 -4.87 -8.81 37.72
N GLN A 311 -4.90 -9.27 36.47
CA GLN A 311 -4.81 -10.69 36.13
C GLN A 311 -3.38 -11.18 36.28
N LYS A 312 -3.05 -11.70 37.47
CA LYS A 312 -1.95 -12.67 37.64
C LYS A 312 -2.07 -13.74 36.54
N SER A 313 -1.03 -13.90 35.72
CA SER A 313 -1.02 -14.82 34.57
C SER A 313 -1.45 -16.24 34.98
N PRO A 314 -2.19 -16.99 34.14
CA PRO A 314 -2.58 -18.36 34.46
C PRO A 314 -1.37 -19.25 34.81
N SER A 315 -0.22 -19.02 34.17
CA SER A 315 1.06 -19.64 34.48
C SER A 315 1.57 -19.35 35.89
N GLN A 316 1.45 -18.11 36.39
CA GLN A 316 1.80 -17.78 37.79
C GLN A 316 0.85 -18.45 38.79
N LYS A 317 -0.44 -18.54 38.48
CA LYS A 317 -1.41 -19.25 39.34
C LYS A 317 -1.12 -20.76 39.40
N PHE A 318 -0.71 -21.37 38.28
CA PHE A 318 -0.26 -22.76 38.25
C PHE A 318 1.02 -22.99 39.06
N ILE A 319 1.99 -22.07 38.97
CA ILE A 319 3.25 -22.15 39.73
C ILE A 319 2.99 -21.99 41.24
N GLU A 320 2.14 -21.05 41.66
CA GLU A 320 1.76 -20.90 43.08
C GLU A 320 0.95 -22.11 43.59
N ALA A 321 0.01 -22.64 42.80
CA ALA A 321 -0.75 -23.83 43.18
C ALA A 321 0.16 -25.08 43.31
N SER A 322 1.12 -25.26 42.39
CA SER A 322 2.11 -26.34 42.45
C SER A 322 3.09 -26.18 43.62
N ALA A 323 3.50 -24.95 43.95
CA ALA A 323 4.32 -24.68 45.12
C ALA A 323 3.58 -24.99 46.44
N ILE A 324 2.30 -24.61 46.54
CA ILE A 324 1.46 -24.91 47.72
C ILE A 324 1.23 -26.42 47.86
N TYR A 325 1.04 -27.14 46.75
CA TYR A 325 0.94 -28.61 46.75
C TYR A 325 2.22 -29.26 47.31
N ASN A 326 3.39 -28.89 46.77
CA ASN A 326 4.67 -29.47 47.17
C ASN A 326 5.04 -29.15 48.64
N SER A 327 4.71 -27.95 49.14
CA SER A 327 4.91 -27.61 50.55
C SER A 327 4.02 -28.42 51.50
N ARG A 328 2.79 -28.78 51.08
CA ARG A 328 1.90 -29.63 51.90
C ARG A 328 2.39 -31.06 52.00
N GLU A 329 2.90 -31.64 50.92
CA GLU A 329 3.48 -32.99 50.95
C GLU A 329 4.73 -33.06 51.84
N HIS A 330 5.58 -32.03 51.82
CA HIS A 330 6.75 -31.97 52.70
C HIS A 330 6.40 -31.80 54.19
N SER A 331 5.38 -31.01 54.54
CA SER A 331 4.92 -30.95 55.94
C SER A 331 4.29 -32.26 56.42
N CYS A 332 3.44 -32.89 55.61
CA CYS A 332 2.80 -34.16 55.98
C CYS A 332 3.79 -35.34 56.06
N SER A 333 4.89 -35.28 55.32
CA SER A 333 5.98 -36.27 55.40
C SER A 333 6.87 -36.14 56.64
N ILE A 334 6.86 -34.99 57.32
CA ILE A 334 7.66 -34.75 58.53
C ILE A 334 6.88 -35.10 59.80
N GLU A 335 5.55 -34.92 59.83
CA GLU A 335 4.71 -35.31 60.98
C GLU A 335 4.47 -36.83 61.14
N ASN A 336 5.08 -37.67 60.29
CA ASN A 336 4.99 -39.13 60.36
C ASN A 336 6.34 -39.83 60.69
N LEU A 337 7.30 -39.09 61.26
CA LEU A 337 8.66 -39.58 61.57
C LEU A 337 9.18 -39.23 62.98
N GLU A 338 8.30 -38.74 63.86
CA GLU A 338 8.47 -38.77 65.34
C GLU A 338 7.37 -39.64 65.97
#